data_AF-A0A529GMD4-F1
#
_entry.id   AF-A0A529GMD4-F1
#
_cell.length_a   1.000
_cell.length_b   1.000
_cell.length_c   1.000
_cell.angle_alpha   90.00
_cell.angle_beta   90.00
_cell.angle_gamma   90.00
#
_symmetry.space_group_name_H-M   'P 1'
#
loop_
_entity.id
_entity.type
_entity.pdbx_description
1 polymer ?
#
loop_
_entity_poly.entity_id
_entity_poly.type
_entity_poly.pdbx_seq_one_letter_code
_entity_poly.pdbx_strand_id
1 'polypeptide(L)'
;MTDVSSEIEREQSNTVAKGPFQRFLRIIGPGLITGASDDDPSGIGTYSQAGAQLGFNIGWTMLFTFPLMAAIQEIAARIGRTTGKGISGNLSRYYPAPLLYLVVVLLFSANVINIGADLSAMADALNLLIGGPSSVYVLGFALVSVAAIVFLKYSRYVKILKWTTLSLFAYVVAMFAANVPWGEAANG
;
A
#
# COMPACT_ATOMS: atom_id res chain seq x y z
N MET A 1 45.70 7.49 0.49
CA MET A 1 44.37 7.79 1.07
C MET A 1 43.42 8.44 0.04
N THR A 2 43.68 8.22 -1.25
CA THR A 2 42.98 8.84 -2.40
C THR A 2 42.35 7.79 -3.33
N ASP A 3 42.66 6.49 -3.17
CA ASP A 3 42.13 5.42 -4.03
C ASP A 3 40.80 4.82 -3.56
N VAL A 4 40.53 4.85 -2.25
CA VAL A 4 39.25 4.32 -1.72
C VAL A 4 38.08 5.24 -2.11
N SER A 5 38.31 6.56 -2.11
CA SER A 5 37.30 7.53 -2.53
C SER A 5 36.99 7.44 -4.03
N SER A 6 38.00 7.15 -4.85
CA SER A 6 37.83 7.01 -6.31
C SER A 6 37.24 5.64 -6.70
N GLU A 7 37.47 4.58 -5.92
CA GLU A 7 36.76 3.30 -6.06
C GLU A 7 35.30 3.38 -5.64
N ILE A 8 34.98 4.09 -4.55
CA ILE A 8 33.59 4.34 -4.12
C ILE A 8 32.83 5.20 -5.14
N GLU A 9 33.48 6.22 -5.72
CA GLU A 9 32.89 7.00 -6.82
C GLU A 9 32.65 6.15 -8.08
N ARG A 10 33.55 5.19 -8.39
CA ARG A 10 33.38 4.27 -9.52
C ARG A 10 32.29 3.22 -9.30
N GLU A 11 32.10 2.72 -8.08
CA GLU A 11 31.02 1.78 -7.75
C GLU A 11 29.63 2.47 -7.72
N GLN A 12 29.56 3.72 -7.25
CA GLN A 12 28.31 4.49 -7.31
C GLN A 12 27.97 4.99 -8.73
N SER A 13 28.99 5.33 -9.53
CA SER A 13 28.82 5.73 -10.94
C SER A 13 28.36 4.57 -11.84
N ASN A 14 28.67 3.31 -11.51
CA ASN A 14 28.33 2.16 -12.34
C ASN A 14 26.90 1.59 -12.18
N THR A 15 26.00 2.27 -11.47
CA THR A 15 24.55 1.94 -11.50
C THR A 15 23.74 2.95 -12.33
N VAL A 16 24.36 3.50 -13.38
CA VAL A 16 23.64 4.19 -14.45
C VAL A 16 22.66 3.19 -15.08
N ALA A 17 21.36 3.42 -14.85
CA ALA A 17 20.29 2.57 -15.37
C ALA A 17 20.49 2.33 -16.89
N LYS A 18 20.61 1.06 -17.27
CA LYS A 18 20.80 0.63 -18.66
C LYS A 18 19.45 0.72 -19.38
N GLY A 19 19.08 1.93 -19.79
CA GLY A 19 18.02 2.18 -20.77
C GLY A 19 16.75 2.87 -20.23
N PRO A 20 15.94 3.46 -21.13
CA PRO A 20 14.74 4.22 -20.79
C PRO A 20 13.69 3.39 -20.03
N PHE A 21 13.59 2.09 -20.33
CA PHE A 21 12.67 1.17 -19.66
C PHE A 21 13.02 0.93 -18.19
N GLN A 22 14.31 0.77 -17.85
CA GLN A 22 14.75 0.61 -16.46
C GLN A 22 14.56 1.90 -15.64
N ARG A 23 14.74 3.06 -16.29
CA ARG A 23 14.49 4.37 -15.68
C ARG A 23 12.99 4.57 -15.43
N PHE A 24 12.14 4.19 -16.38
CA PHE A 24 10.68 4.23 -16.25
C PHE A 24 10.17 3.32 -15.13
N LEU A 25 10.63 2.07 -15.06
CA LEU A 25 10.31 1.14 -13.96
C LEU A 25 10.75 1.66 -12.58
N ARG A 26 11.87 2.39 -12.52
CA ARG A 26 12.34 3.02 -11.27
C ARG A 26 11.50 4.23 -10.87
N ILE A 27 10.94 4.97 -11.83
CA ILE A 27 10.05 6.12 -11.60
C ILE A 27 8.65 5.65 -11.16
N ILE A 28 8.14 4.57 -11.75
CA ILE A 28 6.84 3.99 -11.38
C ILE A 28 6.91 3.22 -10.05
N GLY A 29 8.06 2.66 -9.71
CA GLY A 29 8.23 1.81 -8.53
C GLY A 29 7.62 2.36 -7.23
N PRO A 30 7.94 3.60 -6.81
CA PRO A 30 7.37 4.19 -5.60
C PRO A 30 5.85 4.37 -5.68
N GLY A 31 5.31 4.87 -6.80
CA GLY A 31 3.89 5.11 -6.98
C GLY A 31 3.06 3.83 -7.05
N LEU A 32 3.58 2.79 -7.73
CA LEU A 32 2.93 1.48 -7.79
C LEU A 32 2.93 0.78 -6.44
N ILE A 33 4.01 0.90 -5.66
CA ILE A 33 4.07 0.34 -4.30
C ILE A 33 3.08 1.09 -3.38
N THR A 34 3.04 2.42 -3.45
CA THR A 34 2.09 3.21 -2.64
C THR A 34 0.65 2.89 -3.02
N GLY A 35 0.31 2.82 -4.31
CA GLY A 35 -1.04 2.47 -4.75
C GLY A 35 -1.43 1.06 -4.34
N ALA A 36 -0.54 0.08 -4.50
CA ALA A 36 -0.82 -1.29 -4.05
C ALA A 36 -0.83 -1.44 -2.52
N SER A 37 -0.33 -0.47 -1.77
CA SER A 37 -0.44 -0.43 -0.31
C SER A 37 -1.76 0.20 0.15
N ASP A 38 -2.48 0.91 -0.74
CA ASP A 38 -3.80 1.50 -0.49
C ASP A 38 -4.89 0.41 -0.56
N ASP A 39 -4.67 -0.63 -1.37
CA ASP A 39 -5.51 -1.83 -1.47
C ASP A 39 -5.11 -2.89 -0.42
N ASP A 40 -5.23 -2.54 0.85
CA ASP A 40 -4.97 -3.45 1.97
C ASP A 40 -6.12 -4.47 2.19
N PRO A 41 -5.88 -5.58 2.90
CA PRO A 41 -6.92 -6.57 3.18
C PRO A 41 -8.18 -5.97 3.83
N SER A 42 -8.01 -4.96 4.68
CA SER A 42 -9.15 -4.27 5.30
C SER A 42 -9.98 -3.45 4.31
N GLY A 43 -9.35 -2.74 3.37
CA GLY A 43 -10.00 -2.01 2.29
C GLY A 43 -10.75 -2.95 1.35
N ILE A 44 -10.09 -4.03 0.92
CA ILE A 44 -10.69 -5.10 0.12
C ILE A 44 -11.93 -5.68 0.80
N GLY A 45 -11.83 -5.99 2.10
CA GLY A 45 -12.95 -6.52 2.90
C GLY A 45 -14.11 -5.53 2.95
N THR A 46 -13.81 -4.25 3.18
CA THR A 46 -14.81 -3.17 3.24
C THR A 46 -15.54 -3.00 1.91
N TYR A 47 -14.82 -2.92 0.80
CA TYR A 47 -15.45 -2.77 -0.52
C TYR A 47 -16.21 -4.02 -0.94
N SER A 48 -15.73 -5.20 -0.59
CA SER A 48 -16.44 -6.47 -0.84
C SER A 48 -17.74 -6.56 -0.04
N GLN A 49 -17.72 -6.16 1.23
CA GLN A 49 -18.91 -6.11 2.07
C GLN A 49 -19.90 -5.03 1.59
N ALA A 50 -19.41 -3.84 1.26
CA ALA A 50 -20.23 -2.76 0.73
C ALA A 50 -20.87 -3.17 -0.61
N GLY A 51 -20.12 -3.81 -1.52
CA GLY A 51 -20.64 -4.33 -2.78
C GLY A 51 -21.68 -5.43 -2.58
N ALA A 52 -21.48 -6.32 -1.61
CA ALA A 52 -22.46 -7.37 -1.28
C ALA A 52 -23.78 -6.81 -0.71
N GLN A 53 -23.71 -5.71 0.04
CA GLN A 53 -24.89 -5.09 0.67
C GLN A 53 -25.62 -4.10 -0.25
N LEU A 54 -24.87 -3.29 -1.00
CA LEU A 54 -25.40 -2.15 -1.76
C LEU A 54 -25.47 -2.43 -3.27
N GLY A 55 -24.87 -3.53 -3.74
CA GLY A 55 -24.77 -3.85 -5.16
C GLY A 55 -24.04 -2.76 -5.93
N PHE A 56 -24.50 -2.47 -7.14
CA PHE A 56 -23.92 -1.43 -7.99
C PHE A 56 -24.33 0.00 -7.62
N ASN A 57 -25.27 0.22 -6.67
CA ASN A 57 -25.82 1.55 -6.37
C ASN A 57 -24.82 2.59 -5.84
N ILE A 58 -23.62 2.14 -5.44
CA ILE A 58 -22.52 2.99 -4.98
C ILE A 58 -21.45 3.20 -6.06
N GLY A 59 -21.63 2.66 -7.27
CA GLY A 59 -20.68 2.73 -8.38
C GLY A 59 -20.32 4.17 -8.74
N TRP A 60 -21.32 5.05 -8.78
CA TRP A 60 -21.13 6.48 -9.05
C TRP A 60 -20.15 7.17 -8.09
N THR A 61 -20.00 6.69 -6.85
CA THR A 61 -19.09 7.31 -5.88
C THR A 61 -17.63 7.22 -6.34
N MET A 62 -17.26 6.18 -7.09
CA MET A 62 -15.92 6.00 -7.65
C MET A 62 -15.50 7.16 -8.55
N LEU A 63 -16.45 7.79 -9.25
CA LEU A 63 -16.19 8.95 -10.11
C LEU A 63 -15.63 10.15 -9.33
N PHE A 64 -15.98 10.25 -8.05
CA PHE A 64 -15.53 11.34 -7.16
C PHE A 64 -14.38 10.91 -6.26
N THR A 65 -14.41 9.70 -5.72
CA THR A 65 -13.39 9.22 -4.77
C THR A 65 -12.06 8.97 -5.46
N PHE A 66 -12.06 8.42 -6.69
CA PHE A 66 -10.84 8.16 -7.45
C PHE A 66 -10.01 9.43 -7.74
N PRO A 67 -10.55 10.51 -8.37
CA PRO A 67 -9.77 11.71 -8.62
C PRO A 67 -9.35 12.42 -7.32
N LEU A 68 -10.18 12.36 -6.27
CA LEU A 68 -9.83 12.93 -4.97
C LEU A 68 -8.63 12.21 -4.35
N MET A 69 -8.63 10.88 -4.38
CA MET A 69 -7.53 10.06 -3.89
C MET A 69 -6.24 10.30 -4.69
N ALA A 70 -6.35 10.35 -6.03
CA ALA A 70 -5.23 10.69 -6.89
C ALA A 70 -4.65 12.08 -6.57
N ALA A 71 -5.49 13.08 -6.33
CA ALA A 71 -5.06 14.41 -5.95
C ALA A 71 -4.34 14.42 -4.59
N ILE A 72 -4.85 13.70 -3.59
CA ILE A 72 -4.22 13.59 -2.27
C ILE A 72 -2.84 12.90 -2.39
N GLN A 73 -2.76 11.78 -3.12
CA GLN A 73 -1.50 11.08 -3.35
C GLN A 73 -0.49 11.95 -4.13
N GLU A 74 -0.95 12.72 -5.11
CA GLU A 74 -0.11 13.67 -5.86
C GLU A 74 0.43 14.78 -4.95
N ILE A 75 -0.40 15.37 -4.10
CA ILE A 75 0.01 16.40 -3.13
C ILE A 75 1.05 15.82 -2.17
N ALA A 76 0.80 14.63 -1.61
CA ALA A 76 1.74 13.96 -0.71
C ALA A 76 3.08 13.68 -1.40
N ALA A 77 3.05 13.17 -2.64
CA ALA A 77 4.25 12.94 -3.45
C ALA A 77 5.00 14.24 -3.76
N ARG A 78 4.29 15.32 -4.07
CA ARG A 78 4.88 16.65 -4.31
C ARG A 78 5.56 17.19 -3.07
N ILE A 79 4.91 17.12 -1.89
CA ILE A 79 5.50 17.55 -0.61
C ILE A 79 6.76 16.74 -0.30
N GLY A 80 6.71 15.42 -0.44
CA GLY A 80 7.86 14.55 -0.20
C GLY A 80 9.03 14.86 -1.15
N ARG A 81 8.73 15.10 -2.43
CA ARG A 81 9.73 15.43 -3.46
C ARG A 81 10.37 16.80 -3.26
N THR A 82 9.61 17.82 -2.83
CA THR A 82 10.14 19.19 -2.68
C THR A 82 10.85 19.41 -1.36
N THR A 83 10.35 18.82 -0.27
CA THR A 83 10.90 19.04 1.08
C THR A 83 11.92 18.00 1.49
N GLY A 84 11.97 16.85 0.80
CA GLY A 84 12.77 15.69 1.18
C GLY A 84 12.32 15.04 2.49
N LYS A 85 11.15 15.43 3.03
CA LYS A 85 10.61 14.95 4.30
C LYS A 85 9.13 14.57 4.14
N GLY A 86 8.66 13.67 5.01
CA GLY A 86 7.24 13.37 5.13
C GLY A 86 6.46 14.50 5.82
N ILE A 87 5.13 14.37 5.85
CA ILE A 87 4.22 15.35 6.45
C ILE A 87 4.62 15.68 7.89
N SER A 88 4.88 14.67 8.74
CA SER A 88 5.29 14.86 10.13
C SER A 88 6.63 15.60 10.27
N GLY A 89 7.61 15.30 9.41
CA GLY A 89 8.91 15.96 9.40
C GLY A 89 8.88 17.41 8.89
N ASN A 90 7.85 17.75 8.09
CA ASN A 90 7.60 19.13 7.69
C ASN A 90 6.84 19.88 8.79
N LEU A 91 5.86 19.23 9.41
CA LEU A 91 5.07 19.78 10.52
C LEU A 91 5.96 20.12 11.72
N SER A 92 6.94 19.28 12.05
CA SER A 92 7.87 19.52 13.15
C SER A 92 8.77 20.74 12.97
N ARG A 93 8.91 21.23 11.72
CA ARG A 93 9.81 22.32 11.38
C ARG A 93 9.10 23.68 11.32
N TYR A 94 7.82 23.68 10.96
CA TYR A 94 7.07 24.91 10.67
C TYR A 94 5.89 25.17 11.62
N TYR A 95 5.48 24.19 12.43
CA TYR A 95 4.31 24.29 13.29
C TYR A 95 4.65 24.07 14.77
N PRO A 96 3.82 24.58 15.70
CA PRO A 96 4.03 24.41 17.13
C PRO A 96 3.84 22.95 17.55
N ALA A 97 4.57 22.52 18.58
CA ALA A 97 4.60 21.15 19.06
C ALA A 97 3.22 20.52 19.37
N PRO A 98 2.21 21.24 19.91
CA PRO A 98 0.89 20.64 20.17
C PRO A 98 0.21 20.10 18.90
N LEU A 99 0.31 20.83 17.78
CA LEU A 99 -0.28 20.40 16.51
C LEU A 99 0.45 19.17 15.95
N LEU A 100 1.78 19.14 16.09
CA LEU A 100 2.58 17.96 15.75
C LEU A 100 2.09 16.73 16.51
N TYR A 101 2.00 16.82 17.84
CA TYR A 101 1.59 15.68 18.67
C TYR A 101 0.18 15.21 18.32
N LEU A 102 -0.77 16.14 18.10
CA LEU A 102 -2.12 15.79 17.68
C LEU A 102 -2.12 14.97 16.38
N VAL A 103 -1.43 15.47 15.34
CA VAL A 103 -1.39 14.79 14.04
C VAL A 103 -0.67 13.44 14.12
N VAL A 104 0.43 13.36 14.87
CA VAL A 104 1.19 12.12 15.04
C VAL A 104 0.38 11.08 15.81
N VAL A 105 -0.31 11.47 16.88
CA VAL A 105 -1.18 10.56 17.65
C VAL A 105 -2.36 10.08 16.78
N LEU A 106 -2.97 10.95 15.99
CA LEU A 106 -4.06 10.57 15.09
C LEU A 106 -3.57 9.58 14.04
N LEU A 107 -2.42 9.86 13.41
CA LEU A 107 -1.80 8.97 12.41
C LEU A 107 -1.42 7.62 13.04
N PHE A 108 -0.85 7.63 14.24
CA PHE A 108 -0.51 6.41 14.97
C PHE A 108 -1.75 5.56 15.26
N SER A 109 -2.79 6.16 15.83
CA SER A 109 -4.03 5.46 16.14
C SER A 109 -4.71 4.90 14.89
N ALA A 110 -4.77 5.68 13.80
CA ALA A 110 -5.33 5.23 12.53
C ALA A 110 -4.59 4.01 12.00
N ASN A 111 -3.25 4.06 11.95
CA ASN A 111 -2.43 2.95 11.46
C ASN A 111 -2.53 1.70 12.36
N VAL A 112 -2.62 1.87 13.68
CA VAL A 112 -2.80 0.73 14.61
C VAL A 112 -4.13 0.03 14.36
N ILE A 113 -5.22 0.80 14.18
CA ILE A 113 -6.53 0.24 13.84
C ILE A 113 -6.46 -0.46 12.47
N ASN A 114 -5.81 0.16 11.49
CA ASN A 114 -5.68 -0.39 10.14
C ASN A 114 -4.95 -1.73 10.13
N ILE A 115 -3.79 -1.82 10.79
CA ILE A 115 -3.05 -3.08 10.93
C ILE A 115 -3.89 -4.14 11.65
N GLY A 116 -4.66 -3.76 12.66
CA GLY A 116 -5.57 -4.69 13.35
C GLY A 116 -6.66 -5.24 12.44
N ALA A 117 -7.25 -4.38 11.60
CA ALA A 117 -8.25 -4.76 10.60
C ALA A 117 -7.65 -5.66 9.52
N ASP A 118 -6.45 -5.35 9.03
CA ASP A 118 -5.75 -6.16 8.03
C ASP A 118 -5.47 -7.58 8.54
N LEU A 119 -4.95 -7.71 9.76
CA LEU A 119 -4.69 -9.01 10.37
C LEU A 119 -5.97 -9.84 10.54
N SER A 120 -7.08 -9.17 10.85
CA SER A 120 -8.39 -9.82 10.99
C SER A 120 -8.92 -10.27 9.63
N ALA A 121 -8.88 -9.40 8.61
CA ALA A 121 -9.31 -9.73 7.25
C ALA A 121 -8.47 -10.86 6.63
N MET A 122 -7.15 -10.87 6.86
CA MET A 122 -6.27 -11.96 6.43
C MET A 122 -6.60 -13.29 7.12
N ALA A 123 -6.91 -13.24 8.42
CA ALA A 123 -7.32 -14.42 9.17
C ALA A 123 -8.66 -15.00 8.68
N ASP A 124 -9.63 -14.13 8.39
CA ASP A 124 -10.93 -14.55 7.87
C ASP A 124 -10.81 -15.10 6.45
N ALA A 125 -9.97 -14.51 5.60
CA ALA A 125 -9.67 -15.05 4.28
C ALA A 125 -9.04 -16.47 4.35
N LEU A 126 -8.14 -16.71 5.32
CA LEU A 126 -7.56 -18.03 5.53
C LEU A 126 -8.58 -19.03 6.10
N ASN A 127 -9.45 -18.57 7.00
CA ASN A 127 -10.55 -19.36 7.55
C ASN A 127 -11.48 -19.84 6.43
N LEU A 128 -11.82 -18.98 5.46
CA LEU A 128 -12.63 -19.36 4.32
C LEU A 128 -11.98 -20.47 3.46
N LEU A 129 -10.65 -20.57 3.45
CA LEU A 129 -9.94 -21.54 2.61
C LEU A 129 -9.75 -22.91 3.28
N ILE A 130 -9.41 -22.94 4.58
CA ILE A 130 -8.99 -24.18 5.29
C ILE A 130 -9.90 -24.46 6.51
N GLY A 131 -10.77 -23.52 6.87
CA GLY A 131 -11.56 -23.55 8.11
C GLY A 131 -10.72 -23.27 9.35
N GLY A 132 -11.34 -23.39 10.53
CA GLY A 132 -10.66 -23.31 11.83
C GLY A 132 -10.90 -22.02 12.61
N PRO A 133 -10.16 -21.78 13.71
CA PRO A 133 -10.36 -20.61 14.56
C PRO A 133 -9.60 -19.37 14.04
N SER A 134 -10.32 -18.32 13.61
CA SER A 134 -9.71 -17.07 13.10
C SER A 134 -8.72 -16.44 14.09
N SER A 135 -8.95 -16.53 15.41
CA SER A 135 -8.08 -15.93 16.43
C SER A 135 -6.65 -16.48 16.41
N VAL A 136 -6.47 -17.76 16.07
CA VAL A 136 -5.14 -18.38 15.95
C VAL A 136 -4.43 -17.85 14.71
N TYR A 137 -5.16 -17.65 13.61
CA TYR A 137 -4.61 -17.09 12.38
C TYR A 137 -4.21 -15.62 12.55
N VAL A 138 -4.99 -14.80 13.26
CA VAL A 138 -4.62 -13.41 13.58
C VAL A 138 -3.28 -13.39 14.33
N LEU A 139 -3.14 -14.21 15.37
CA LEU A 139 -1.89 -14.28 16.14
C LEU A 139 -0.72 -14.78 15.29
N GLY A 140 -0.96 -15.79 14.46
CA GLY A 140 0.04 -16.33 13.52
C GLY A 140 0.52 -15.28 12.53
N PHE A 141 -0.39 -14.57 11.86
CA PHE A 141 -0.06 -13.50 10.94
C PHE A 141 0.65 -12.33 11.64
N ALA A 142 0.25 -11.96 12.86
CA ALA A 142 0.94 -10.94 13.64
C ALA A 142 2.40 -11.33 13.92
N LEU A 143 2.63 -12.56 14.38
CA LEU A 143 3.98 -13.07 14.67
C LEU A 143 4.84 -13.15 13.40
N VAL A 144 4.28 -13.65 12.31
CA VAL A 144 4.99 -13.73 11.01
C VAL A 144 5.34 -12.32 10.50
N SER A 145 4.42 -11.36 10.60
CA SER A 145 4.65 -9.97 10.20
C SER A 145 5.76 -9.32 11.05
N VAL A 146 5.75 -9.49 12.36
CA VAL A 146 6.82 -8.99 13.25
C VAL A 146 8.16 -9.65 12.92
N ALA A 147 8.18 -10.98 12.76
CA ALA A 147 9.40 -11.70 12.38
C ALA A 147 9.93 -11.24 11.02
N ALA A 148 9.06 -11.03 10.04
CA ALA A 148 9.42 -10.51 8.73
C ALA A 148 10.08 -9.14 8.83
N ILE A 149 9.54 -8.22 9.63
CA ILE A 149 10.11 -6.88 9.85
C ILE A 149 11.49 -6.94 10.49
N VAL A 150 11.69 -7.83 11.48
CA VAL A 150 12.95 -7.93 12.24
C VAL A 150 14.04 -8.64 11.45
N PHE A 151 13.69 -9.72 10.72
CA PHE A 151 14.68 -10.63 10.13
C PHE A 151 14.91 -10.45 8.62
N LEU A 152 13.99 -9.84 7.87
CA LEU A 152 14.16 -9.66 6.42
C LEU A 152 14.87 -8.34 6.08
N LYS A 153 15.93 -8.44 5.26
CA LYS A 153 16.52 -7.28 4.60
C LYS A 153 15.48 -6.61 3.69
N TYR A 154 15.38 -5.28 3.76
CA TYR A 154 14.44 -4.44 2.99
C TYR A 154 14.40 -4.79 1.50
N SER A 155 15.55 -5.03 0.88
CA SER A 155 15.64 -5.39 -0.55
C SER A 155 15.03 -6.75 -0.90
N ARG A 156 14.93 -7.68 0.06
CA ARG A 156 14.25 -8.97 -0.11
C ARG A 156 12.75 -8.84 0.18
N TYR A 157 12.38 -8.03 1.19
CA TYR A 157 10.99 -7.70 1.52
C TYR A 157 10.25 -7.02 0.36
N VAL A 158 10.85 -6.00 -0.26
CA VAL A 158 10.25 -5.29 -1.43
C VAL A 158 10.09 -6.23 -2.64
N LYS A 159 10.99 -7.20 -2.83
CA LYS A 159 10.81 -8.20 -3.90
C LYS A 159 9.59 -9.08 -3.65
N ILE A 160 9.44 -9.59 -2.43
CA ILE A 160 8.29 -10.43 -2.05
C ILE A 160 7.00 -9.64 -2.27
N LEU A 161 6.92 -8.41 -1.74
CA LEU A 161 5.76 -7.53 -1.93
C LEU A 161 5.40 -7.34 -3.40
N LYS A 162 6.37 -7.06 -4.28
CA LYS A 162 6.12 -6.92 -5.72
C LYS A 162 5.52 -8.16 -6.37
N TRP A 163 5.91 -9.35 -5.92
CA TRP A 163 5.32 -10.58 -6.42
C TRP A 163 3.93 -10.82 -5.82
N THR A 164 3.72 -10.50 -4.55
CA THR A 164 2.39 -10.57 -3.92
C THR A 164 1.42 -9.58 -4.57
N THR A 165 1.84 -8.38 -4.98
CA THR A 165 0.96 -7.44 -5.69
C THR A 165 0.43 -7.98 -7.01
N LEU A 166 1.10 -8.97 -7.63
CA LEU A 166 0.55 -9.64 -8.81
C LEU A 166 -0.70 -10.48 -8.48
N SER A 167 -0.92 -10.88 -7.22
CA SER A 167 -2.15 -11.58 -6.83
C SER A 167 -3.38 -10.69 -6.98
N LEU A 168 -3.24 -9.36 -7.00
CA LEU A 168 -4.35 -8.45 -7.29
C LEU A 168 -4.92 -8.66 -8.70
N PHE A 169 -4.16 -9.23 -9.64
CA PHE A 169 -4.71 -9.62 -10.95
C PHE A 169 -5.73 -10.77 -10.85
N ALA A 170 -5.79 -11.50 -9.72
CA ALA A 170 -6.87 -12.46 -9.48
C ALA A 170 -8.26 -11.79 -9.50
N TYR A 171 -8.37 -10.50 -9.15
CA TYR A 171 -9.63 -9.76 -9.26
C TYR A 171 -10.11 -9.61 -10.70
N VAL A 172 -9.19 -9.44 -11.65
CA VAL A 172 -9.54 -9.38 -13.08
C VAL A 172 -10.12 -10.72 -13.51
N VAL A 173 -9.50 -11.83 -13.07
CA VAL A 173 -10.02 -13.18 -13.33
C VAL A 173 -11.39 -13.38 -12.68
N ALA A 174 -11.55 -12.95 -11.42
CA ALA A 174 -12.81 -13.06 -10.69
C ALA A 174 -13.94 -12.26 -11.37
N MET A 175 -13.65 -11.07 -11.88
CA MET A 175 -14.60 -10.25 -12.65
C MET A 175 -15.11 -11.00 -13.89
N PHE A 176 -14.22 -11.64 -14.66
CA PHE A 176 -14.64 -12.42 -15.82
C PHE A 176 -15.37 -13.71 -15.43
N ALA A 177 -14.96 -14.37 -14.35
CA ALA A 177 -15.62 -15.59 -13.86
C ALA A 177 -17.01 -15.32 -13.27
N ALA A 178 -17.25 -14.13 -12.72
CA ALA A 178 -18.50 -13.76 -12.05
C ALA A 178 -19.66 -13.41 -13.02
N ASN A 179 -19.46 -13.41 -14.34
CA ASN A 179 -20.47 -13.05 -15.35
C ASN A 179 -21.24 -11.75 -15.00
N VAL A 180 -20.49 -10.66 -14.79
CA VAL A 180 -21.03 -9.38 -14.32
C VAL A 180 -22.09 -8.81 -15.28
N PRO A 181 -23.28 -8.42 -14.80
CA PRO A 181 -24.30 -7.76 -15.61
C PRO A 181 -23.91 -6.30 -15.86
N TRP A 182 -23.10 -6.07 -16.89
CA TRP A 182 -22.54 -4.75 -17.25
C TRP A 182 -23.58 -3.63 -17.43
N GLY A 183 -24.79 -3.98 -17.86
CA GLY A 183 -25.89 -3.01 -17.99
C GLY A 183 -26.40 -2.47 -16.66
N GLU A 184 -26.39 -3.27 -15.60
CA GLU A 184 -26.73 -2.81 -14.25
C GLU A 184 -25.55 -2.08 -13.60
N ALA A 185 -24.33 -2.58 -13.84
CA ALA A 185 -23.10 -1.95 -13.34
C ALA A 185 -22.87 -0.54 -13.92
N ALA A 186 -23.32 -0.26 -15.15
CA ALA A 186 -23.22 1.07 -15.76
C ALA A 186 -24.31 2.05 -15.30
N ASN A 187 -25.41 1.54 -14.72
CA ASN A 187 -26.54 2.34 -14.25
C ASN A 187 -26.44 2.74 -12.78
N GLY A 188 -25.53 2.13 -12.00
CA GLY A 188 -25.28 2.43 -10.58
C GLY A 188 -23.98 3.20 -10.35
#